data_AF-A0A851W4C7-F1
#
_entry.id   AF-A0A851W4C7-F1
#
_cell.length_a   1.000
_cell.length_b   1.000
_cell.length_c   1.000
_cell.angle_alpha   90.00
_cell.angle_beta   90.00
_cell.angle_gamma   90.00
#
_symmetry.space_group_name_H-M   'P 1'
#
loop_
_entity.id
_entity.type
_entity.pdbx_description
1 polymer ?
#
loop_
_entity_poly.entity_id
_entity_poly.type
_entity_poly.pdbx_seq_one_letter_code
_entity_poly.pdbx_strand_id
1 'polypeptide(L)'
;MTDPIPVPVGILRLPRGPDSSGSRGFSAHCRDSPNSRDSPNSRDLQSARAALRERFLRLLRCARGRPARFSLWNGILLRADFGAADVHTGALQVDSLQTPLGIQGSALLRSGDVLEFSFPL
;
A
#
# COMPACT_ATOMS: atom_id res chain seq x y z
N MET A 1 -0.53 54.10 34.38
CA MET A 1 -0.12 52.87 33.67
C MET A 1 -1.13 51.82 34.06
N THR A 2 -2.00 51.44 33.14
CA THR A 2 -3.23 50.67 33.41
C THR A 2 -3.02 49.27 32.85
N ASP A 3 -2.98 48.26 33.71
CA ASP A 3 -2.75 46.88 33.30
C ASP A 3 -3.98 46.33 32.53
N PRO A 4 -3.77 45.55 31.44
CA PRO A 4 -4.86 45.01 30.65
C PRO A 4 -5.62 43.93 31.43
N ILE A 5 -6.95 44.03 31.40
CA ILE A 5 -7.88 43.10 32.06
C ILE A 5 -7.77 41.72 31.38
N PRO A 6 -7.57 40.61 32.13
CA PRO A 6 -7.43 39.29 31.53
C PRO A 6 -8.79 38.84 30.99
N VAL A 7 -8.86 38.56 29.69
CA VAL A 7 -10.08 38.04 29.05
C VAL A 7 -10.22 36.55 29.40
N PRO A 8 -11.29 36.12 30.08
CA PRO A 8 -11.43 34.72 30.48
C PRO A 8 -11.73 33.86 29.25
N VAL A 9 -10.85 32.91 28.97
CA VAL A 9 -11.05 31.90 27.91
C VAL A 9 -11.93 30.78 28.46
N GLY A 10 -13.06 30.52 27.82
CA GLY A 10 -13.95 29.42 28.17
C GLY A 10 -13.30 28.07 27.87
N ILE A 11 -12.89 27.35 28.92
CA ILE A 11 -12.30 26.01 28.78
C ILE A 11 -13.44 24.99 28.87
N LEU A 12 -13.84 24.40 27.74
CA LEU A 12 -14.73 23.25 27.74
C LEU A 12 -13.93 22.02 28.20
N ARG A 13 -14.10 21.65 29.47
CA ARG A 13 -13.52 20.42 30.00
C ARG A 13 -14.31 19.24 29.46
N LEU A 14 -13.69 18.44 28.61
CA LEU A 14 -14.24 17.16 28.16
C LEU A 14 -14.52 16.26 29.38
N PRO A 15 -15.57 15.40 29.32
CA PRO A 15 -15.87 14.46 30.38
C PRO A 15 -14.64 13.64 30.75
N ARG A 16 -14.41 13.45 32.06
CA ARG A 16 -13.35 12.54 32.51
C ARG A 16 -13.68 11.15 31.97
N GLY A 17 -12.72 10.54 31.29
CA GLY A 17 -12.84 9.15 30.83
C GLY A 17 -13.09 8.21 32.02
N PRO A 18 -13.70 7.04 31.76
CA PRO A 18 -14.18 6.14 32.81
C PRO A 18 -13.10 5.86 33.86
N ASP A 19 -13.53 6.01 35.10
CA ASP A 19 -12.82 5.71 36.33
C ASP A 19 -12.32 4.26 36.24
N SER A 20 -11.10 4.02 36.73
CA SER A 20 -10.29 2.82 36.52
C SER A 20 -10.88 1.50 37.03
N SER A 21 -12.14 1.50 37.46
CA SER A 21 -12.93 0.30 37.80
C SER A 21 -13.60 -0.35 36.58
N GLY A 22 -13.60 0.31 35.41
CA GLY A 22 -14.10 -0.26 34.15
C GLY A 22 -13.19 0.11 33.00
N SER A 23 -12.44 -0.88 32.51
CA SER A 23 -11.54 -0.87 31.34
C SER A 23 -11.56 0.43 30.51
N ARG A 24 -10.49 1.23 30.63
CA ARG A 24 -10.14 2.19 29.59
C ARG A 24 -10.01 1.36 28.31
N GLY A 25 -10.84 1.62 27.30
CA GLY A 25 -10.95 0.88 26.02
C GLY A 25 -9.68 0.74 25.17
N PHE A 26 -8.52 0.82 25.81
CA PHE A 26 -7.19 0.43 25.37
C PHE A 26 -6.68 -0.72 26.25
N SER A 27 -7.52 -1.71 26.55
CA SER A 27 -6.99 -3.00 26.98
C SER A 27 -6.14 -3.54 25.84
N ALA A 28 -4.82 -3.59 26.04
CA ALA A 28 -3.88 -4.37 25.22
C ALA A 28 -4.30 -5.85 25.13
N HIS A 29 -5.29 -6.27 25.91
CA HIS A 29 -6.00 -7.53 25.83
C HIS A 29 -7.24 -7.45 24.92
N CYS A 30 -7.01 -7.16 23.65
CA CYS A 30 -7.89 -7.64 22.57
C CYS A 30 -7.03 -8.35 21.53
N ARG A 31 -6.30 -9.40 21.96
CA ARG A 31 -5.87 -10.49 21.06
C ARG A 31 -5.46 -11.81 21.72
N ASP A 32 -5.56 -11.96 23.03
CA ASP A 32 -5.39 -13.27 23.66
C ASP A 32 -6.73 -13.84 24.12
N SER A 33 -7.60 -14.12 23.15
CA SER A 33 -8.50 -15.26 23.33
C SER A 33 -7.60 -16.50 23.34
N PRO A 34 -7.53 -17.32 24.42
CA PRO A 34 -6.69 -18.52 24.46
C PRO A 34 -7.19 -19.65 23.53
N ASN A 35 -8.05 -19.31 22.57
CA ASN A 35 -8.69 -20.22 21.63
C ASN A 35 -8.61 -19.77 20.16
N SER A 36 -7.88 -18.70 19.83
CA SER A 36 -7.59 -18.38 18.42
C SER A 36 -6.33 -19.10 17.95
N ARG A 37 -6.44 -20.43 17.89
CA ARG A 37 -5.62 -21.37 17.11
C ARG A 37 -4.46 -20.73 16.36
N ASP A 38 -3.29 -20.71 17.01
CA ASP A 38 -2.03 -21.01 16.32
C ASP A 38 -2.13 -22.46 15.82
N SER A 39 -3.01 -22.68 14.84
CA SER A 39 -3.02 -23.90 14.07
C SER A 39 -1.65 -23.97 13.37
N PRO A 40 -1.00 -25.15 13.29
CA PRO A 40 0.21 -25.31 12.49
C PRO A 40 0.05 -24.72 11.07
N ASN A 41 -1.16 -24.82 10.53
CA ASN A 41 -1.60 -24.20 9.29
C ASN A 41 -1.35 -22.69 9.21
N SER A 42 -1.37 -21.92 10.31
CA SER A 42 -1.11 -20.47 10.30
C SER A 42 0.35 -20.15 9.96
N ARG A 43 1.30 -20.89 10.54
CA ARG A 43 2.74 -20.73 10.25
C ARG A 43 3.07 -21.17 8.83
N ASP A 44 2.53 -22.30 8.40
CA ASP A 44 2.72 -22.81 7.05
C ASP A 44 2.10 -21.87 6.00
N LEU A 45 0.95 -21.26 6.31
CA LEU A 45 0.30 -20.29 5.43
C LEU A 45 1.11 -18.98 5.37
N GLN A 46 1.66 -18.51 6.48
CA GLN A 46 2.54 -17.34 6.49
C GLN A 46 3.84 -17.58 5.72
N SER A 47 4.46 -18.75 5.87
CA SER A 47 5.67 -19.12 5.11
C SER A 47 5.38 -19.21 3.61
N ALA A 48 4.24 -19.81 3.21
CA ALA A 48 3.81 -19.85 1.83
C ALA A 48 3.56 -18.45 1.25
N ARG A 49 2.89 -17.55 2.00
CA ARG A 49 2.70 -16.14 1.60
C ARG A 49 4.04 -15.42 1.41
N ALA A 50 4.97 -15.62 2.34
CA ALA A 50 6.31 -15.02 2.26
C ALA A 50 7.08 -15.51 1.02
N ALA A 51 7.06 -16.82 0.76
CA ALA A 51 7.73 -17.41 -0.40
C ALA A 51 7.15 -16.90 -1.74
N LEU A 52 5.81 -16.81 -1.86
CA LEU A 52 5.16 -16.22 -3.03
C LEU A 52 5.51 -14.74 -3.20
N ARG A 53 5.51 -14.00 -2.09
CA ARG A 53 5.85 -12.57 -2.09
C ARG A 53 7.30 -12.33 -2.50
N GLU A 54 8.23 -13.11 -2.00
CA GLU A 54 9.65 -13.06 -2.37
C GLU A 54 9.84 -13.29 -3.88
N ARG A 55 9.21 -14.34 -4.43
CA ARG A 55 9.26 -14.64 -5.87
C ARG A 55 8.70 -13.50 -6.70
N PHE A 56 7.55 -12.94 -6.30
CA PHE A 56 6.94 -11.80 -6.97
C PHE A 56 7.85 -10.56 -6.95
N LEU A 57 8.44 -10.22 -5.82
CA LEU A 57 9.34 -9.06 -5.71
C LEU A 57 10.64 -9.27 -6.52
N ARG A 58 11.17 -10.49 -6.58
CA ARG A 58 12.30 -10.81 -7.46
C ARG A 58 11.94 -10.65 -8.94
N LEU A 59 10.74 -11.06 -9.35
CA LEU A 59 10.24 -10.86 -10.70
C LEU A 59 10.18 -9.37 -11.07
N LEU A 60 9.62 -8.53 -10.19
CA LEU A 60 9.59 -7.07 -10.39
C LEU A 60 11.01 -6.48 -10.50
N ARG A 61 11.95 -6.97 -9.68
CA ARG A 61 13.36 -6.56 -9.77
C ARG A 61 13.98 -6.95 -11.11
N CYS A 62 13.68 -8.14 -11.62
CA CYS A 62 14.18 -8.59 -12.92
C CYS A 62 13.61 -7.77 -14.09
N ALA A 63 12.38 -7.28 -13.98
CA ALA A 63 11.74 -6.45 -15.01
C ALA A 63 12.38 -5.07 -15.16
N ARG A 64 13.03 -4.54 -14.11
CA ARG A 64 13.62 -3.19 -14.12
C ARG A 64 14.61 -2.97 -15.26
N GLY A 65 14.37 -1.89 -16.01
CA GLY A 65 15.15 -1.47 -17.18
C GLY A 65 14.91 -2.30 -18.44
N ARG A 66 13.92 -3.19 -18.44
CA ARG A 66 13.62 -4.05 -19.60
C ARG A 66 12.42 -3.53 -20.38
N PRO A 67 12.40 -3.73 -21.71
CA PRO A 67 11.22 -3.47 -22.50
C PRO A 67 10.11 -4.45 -22.10
N ALA A 68 8.95 -3.90 -21.79
CA ALA A 68 7.77 -4.62 -21.38
C ALA A 68 6.56 -4.24 -22.24
N ARG A 69 5.61 -5.18 -22.34
CA ARG A 69 4.30 -4.96 -22.95
C ARG A 69 3.25 -4.87 -21.86
N PHE A 70 2.33 -3.94 -22.01
CA PHE A 70 1.24 -3.71 -21.06
C PHE A 70 -0.09 -3.82 -21.81
N SER A 71 -0.97 -4.70 -21.34
CA SER A 71 -2.34 -4.78 -21.83
C SER A 71 -3.24 -3.99 -20.88
N LEU A 72 -3.91 -2.96 -21.40
CA LEU A 72 -4.82 -2.14 -20.62
C LEU A 72 -6.27 -2.67 -20.70
N TRP A 73 -7.09 -2.32 -19.72
CA TRP A 73 -8.50 -2.74 -19.62
C TRP A 73 -9.36 -2.38 -20.84
N ASN A 74 -8.99 -1.31 -21.55
CA ASN A 74 -9.67 -0.83 -22.75
C ASN A 74 -9.21 -1.54 -24.05
N GLY A 75 -8.40 -2.60 -23.94
CA GLY A 75 -7.89 -3.36 -25.07
C GLY A 75 -6.66 -2.75 -25.76
N ILE A 76 -6.13 -1.64 -25.25
CA ILE A 76 -4.92 -1.01 -25.79
C ILE A 76 -3.68 -1.76 -25.30
N LEU A 77 -2.82 -2.14 -26.25
CA LEU A 77 -1.50 -2.69 -25.99
C LEU A 77 -0.44 -1.58 -26.05
N LEU A 78 0.27 -1.37 -24.95
CA LEU A 78 1.35 -0.40 -24.86
C LEU A 78 2.71 -1.09 -24.74
N ARG A 79 3.76 -0.40 -25.17
CA ARG A 79 5.16 -0.81 -25.00
C ARG A 79 5.89 0.27 -24.22
N ALA A 80 6.67 -0.11 -23.23
CA ALA A 80 7.48 0.82 -22.44
C ALA A 80 8.63 0.08 -21.79
N ASP A 81 9.62 0.82 -21.31
CA ASP A 81 10.66 0.28 -20.45
C ASP A 81 10.14 0.26 -19.00
N PHE A 82 10.17 -0.89 -18.36
CA PHE A 82 9.71 -1.00 -16.98
C PHE A 82 10.72 -0.34 -16.04
N GLY A 83 10.30 0.67 -15.29
CA GLY A 83 11.17 1.39 -14.37
C GLY A 83 11.04 0.88 -12.93
N ALA A 84 9.88 1.08 -12.32
CA ALA A 84 9.61 0.68 -10.94
C ALA A 84 8.16 0.25 -10.72
N ALA A 85 7.91 -0.48 -9.64
CA ALA A 85 6.56 -0.82 -9.19
C ALA A 85 6.37 -0.42 -7.73
N ASP A 86 5.23 0.17 -7.43
CA ASP A 86 4.79 0.36 -6.06
C ASP A 86 4.42 -0.98 -5.44
N VAL A 87 4.99 -1.24 -4.28
CA VAL A 87 4.93 -2.54 -3.61
C VAL A 87 3.52 -2.84 -3.06
N HIS A 88 2.69 -1.81 -2.84
CA HIS A 88 1.43 -1.93 -2.11
C HIS A 88 0.20 -1.79 -3.02
N THR A 89 0.21 -0.76 -3.87
CA THR A 89 -0.87 -0.40 -4.79
C THR A 89 -0.77 -1.10 -6.14
N GLY A 90 0.44 -1.54 -6.52
CA GLY A 90 0.72 -2.14 -7.82
C GLY A 90 0.80 -1.13 -8.97
N ALA A 91 0.92 0.17 -8.68
CA ALA A 91 1.18 1.18 -9.72
C ALA A 91 2.57 0.97 -10.33
N LEU A 92 2.70 1.14 -11.65
CA LEU A 92 3.91 0.86 -12.40
C LEU A 92 4.45 2.14 -13.03
N GLN A 93 5.65 2.55 -12.64
CA GLN A 93 6.38 3.61 -13.32
C GLN A 93 7.12 3.00 -14.51
N VAL A 94 6.96 3.65 -15.66
CA VAL A 94 7.53 3.22 -16.93
C VAL A 94 8.13 4.41 -17.67
N ASP A 95 9.16 4.13 -18.46
CA ASP A 95 9.84 5.09 -19.32
C ASP A 95 9.55 4.79 -20.79
N SER A 96 9.67 5.81 -21.65
CA SER A 96 9.49 5.68 -23.11
C SER A 96 8.17 4.99 -23.52
N LEU A 97 7.07 5.32 -22.84
CA LEU A 97 5.75 4.71 -23.06
C LEU A 97 5.23 5.07 -24.45
N GLN A 98 5.14 4.07 -25.33
CA GLN A 98 4.63 4.18 -26.67
C GLN A 98 3.11 4.20 -26.64
N THR A 99 2.53 5.34 -26.96
CA THR A 99 1.08 5.53 -27.13
C THR A 99 0.75 5.77 -28.60
N PRO A 100 -0.53 5.62 -29.02
CA PRO A 100 -0.94 5.97 -30.38
C PRO A 100 -0.67 7.43 -30.77
N LEU A 101 -0.55 8.34 -29.80
CA LEU A 101 -0.30 9.76 -30.02
C LEU A 101 1.20 10.11 -30.03
N GLY A 102 2.07 9.16 -29.70
CA GLY A 102 3.51 9.39 -29.59
C GLY A 102 4.13 8.75 -28.35
N ILE A 103 5.37 9.15 -28.06
CA ILE A 103 6.15 8.60 -26.94
C ILE A 103 6.04 9.54 -25.75
N GLN A 104 5.58 9.00 -24.61
CA GLN A 104 5.61 9.68 -23.33
C GLN A 104 6.88 9.30 -22.59
N GLY A 105 7.75 10.28 -22.31
CA GLY A 105 9.09 10.02 -21.76
C GLY A 105 9.09 9.28 -20.41
N SER A 106 8.16 9.62 -19.52
CA SER A 106 7.90 8.90 -18.26
C SER A 106 6.41 8.94 -17.94
N ALA A 107 5.88 7.83 -17.43
CA ALA A 107 4.47 7.68 -17.08
C ALA A 107 4.28 6.78 -15.85
N LEU A 108 3.13 6.94 -15.18
CA LEU A 108 2.68 6.07 -14.11
C LEU A 108 1.40 5.36 -14.55
N LEU A 109 1.49 4.05 -14.79
CA LEU A 109 0.34 3.19 -15.07
C LEU A 109 -0.28 2.76 -13.75
N ARG A 110 -1.57 3.06 -13.55
CA ARG A 110 -2.28 2.67 -12.33
C ARG A 110 -2.63 1.18 -12.40
N SER A 111 -2.65 0.51 -11.25
CA SER A 111 -2.98 -0.91 -11.17
C SER A 111 -4.36 -1.24 -11.73
N GLY A 112 -5.33 -0.35 -11.55
CA GLY A 112 -6.68 -0.53 -12.12
C GLY A 112 -6.75 -0.43 -13.64
N ASP A 113 -5.72 0.16 -14.29
CA ASP A 113 -5.72 0.31 -15.74
C ASP A 113 -5.08 -0.89 -16.46
N VAL A 114 -4.16 -1.61 -15.79
CA VAL A 114 -3.34 -2.68 -16.36
C VAL A 114 -3.95 -4.05 -16.05
N LEU A 115 -4.26 -4.81 -17.09
CA LEU A 115 -4.71 -6.21 -16.96
C LEU A 115 -3.51 -7.16 -16.82
N GLU A 116 -2.47 -6.92 -17.61
CA GLU A 116 -1.29 -7.78 -17.68
C GLU A 116 -0.08 -6.95 -18.09
N PHE A 117 1.10 -7.34 -17.59
CA PHE A 117 2.35 -6.96 -18.22
C PHE A 117 3.26 -8.18 -18.43
N SER A 118 4.05 -8.15 -19.50
CA SER A 118 5.01 -9.20 -19.82
C SER A 118 6.33 -8.61 -20.31
N PHE A 119 7.42 -9.31 -20.01
CA PHE A 119 8.78 -8.93 -20.39
C PHE A 119 9.61 -10.21 -20.64
N PRO A 120 10.61 -10.17 -21.52
CA PRO A 120 11.53 -11.29 -21.70
C PRO A 120 12.38 -11.48 -20.44
N LEU A 121 12.54 -12.73 -19.99
CA LEU A 121 13.39 -13.14 -18.85
C LEU A 121 14.87 -13.25 -19.24
#